data_AF-A0A439T9V7-F1
#
_entry.id   AF-A0A439T9V7-F1
#
_cell.length_a   1.000
_cell.length_b   1.000
_cell.length_c   1.000
_cell.angle_alpha   90.00
_cell.angle_beta   90.00
_cell.angle_gamma   90.00
#
_symmetry.space_group_name_H-M   'P 1'
#
loop_
_entity.id
_entity.type
_entity.pdbx_description
1 polymer ?
#
loop_
_entity_poly.entity_id
_entity_poly.type
_entity_poly.pdbx_seq_one_letter_code
_entity_poly.pdbx_strand_id
1 'polypeptide(L)'
;MDDNHNGACLCGAVRFRTRGALRGVVYCHCSQCRRQNGHFVAATSAKDADIDIEGAEALTWYGASDVARRGFCRICGSLLFWKHNELDQISIMAGAFDRPSGLAGESHIFVGDKGDYYSIDDGLPQFEKSSPSVKVAGEAAE
;
A
#
# COMPACT_ATOMS: atom_id res chain seq x y z
N MET A 1 -8.70 -14.39 18.40
CA MET A 1 -8.97 -14.43 16.95
C MET A 1 -7.61 -14.35 16.30
N ASP A 2 -7.29 -15.26 15.40
CA ASP A 2 -6.01 -15.19 14.69
C ASP A 2 -6.07 -14.00 13.74
N ASP A 3 -5.37 -12.91 14.08
CA ASP A 3 -5.21 -11.72 13.23
C ASP A 3 -4.25 -12.01 12.06
N ASN A 4 -4.46 -13.14 11.39
CA ASN A 4 -3.66 -13.59 10.27
C ASN A 4 -4.39 -13.27 8.98
N HIS A 5 -3.74 -12.56 8.07
CA HIS A 5 -4.30 -12.21 6.78
C HIS A 5 -3.40 -12.75 5.67
N ASN A 6 -4.01 -13.37 4.66
CA ASN A 6 -3.27 -13.90 3.51
C ASN A 6 -3.58 -13.08 2.27
N GLY A 7 -2.67 -13.12 1.31
CA GLY A 7 -2.89 -12.51 0.02
C GLY A 7 -1.88 -12.94 -1.01
N ALA A 8 -2.11 -12.52 -2.25
CA ALA A 8 -1.27 -12.86 -3.37
C ALA A 8 -1.36 -11.83 -4.48
N CYS A 9 -0.39 -11.86 -5.39
CA CYS A 9 -0.54 -11.21 -6.69
C CYS A 9 -1.61 -11.90 -7.55
N LEU A 10 -1.99 -11.26 -8.66
CA LEU A 10 -3.03 -11.77 -9.58
C LEU A 10 -2.75 -13.21 -10.07
N CYS A 11 -1.49 -13.53 -10.39
CA CYS A 11 -1.13 -14.88 -10.85
C CYS A 11 -0.79 -15.86 -9.72
N GLY A 12 -0.81 -15.43 -8.45
CA GLY A 12 -0.49 -16.26 -7.30
C GLY A 12 1.00 -16.61 -7.11
N ALA A 13 1.89 -16.12 -7.97
CA ALA A 13 3.32 -16.40 -7.91
C ALA A 13 4.05 -15.70 -6.76
N VAL A 14 3.50 -14.59 -6.25
CA VAL A 14 3.95 -13.94 -5.02
C VAL A 14 2.82 -14.04 -4.03
N ARG A 15 3.09 -14.61 -2.86
CA ARG A 15 2.13 -14.76 -1.75
C ARG A 15 2.69 -14.10 -0.51
N PHE A 16 1.80 -13.66 0.37
CA PHE A 16 2.21 -13.15 1.67
C PHE A 16 1.22 -13.56 2.75
N ARG A 17 1.72 -13.58 3.98
CA ARG A 17 0.94 -13.76 5.20
C ARG A 17 1.34 -12.70 6.20
N THR A 18 0.38 -11.96 6.74
CA THR A 18 0.62 -11.04 7.86
C THR A 18 0.11 -11.63 9.17
N ARG A 19 0.65 -11.12 10.28
CA ARG A 19 0.26 -11.44 11.66
C ARG A 19 -0.10 -10.16 12.41
N GLY A 20 -1.06 -10.24 13.31
CA GLY A 20 -1.41 -9.14 14.21
C GLY A 20 -2.18 -8.01 13.51
N ALA A 21 -2.34 -6.91 14.25
CA ALA A 21 -3.12 -5.77 13.79
C ALA A 21 -2.48 -5.08 12.58
N LEU A 22 -3.31 -4.82 11.58
CA LEU A 22 -2.98 -4.03 10.41
C LEU A 22 -3.46 -2.59 10.62
N ARG A 23 -2.70 -1.61 10.13
CA ARG A 23 -3.18 -0.22 10.07
C ARG A 23 -4.43 -0.14 9.20
N GLY A 24 -5.32 0.82 9.43
CA GLY A 24 -6.40 1.09 8.49
C GLY A 24 -5.89 1.40 7.08
N VAL A 25 -6.78 1.25 6.10
CA VAL A 25 -6.44 1.42 4.68
C VAL A 25 -6.38 2.90 4.36
N VAL A 26 -5.22 3.36 3.90
CA VAL A 26 -5.06 4.72 3.40
C VAL A 26 -5.04 4.71 1.88
N TYR A 27 -5.84 5.61 1.33
CA TYR A 27 -5.94 5.86 -0.10
C TYR A 27 -4.97 6.97 -0.48
N CYS A 28 -3.92 6.64 -1.24
CA CYS A 28 -2.91 7.62 -1.66
C CYS A 28 -3.14 8.04 -3.12
N HIS A 29 -3.38 9.33 -3.30
CA HIS A 29 -3.81 9.92 -4.57
C HIS A 29 -2.66 10.55 -5.38
N CYS A 30 -1.41 10.47 -4.91
CA CYS A 30 -0.26 11.12 -5.57
C CYS A 30 0.05 10.54 -6.97
N SER A 31 0.79 11.30 -7.77
CA SER A 31 1.01 11.04 -9.19
C SER A 31 1.75 9.74 -9.46
N GLN A 32 2.67 9.36 -8.57
CA GLN A 32 3.31 8.05 -8.65
C GLN A 32 2.30 6.92 -8.48
N CYS A 33 1.40 7.03 -7.50
CA CYS A 33 0.36 6.03 -7.25
C CYS A 33 -0.63 5.97 -8.42
N ARG A 34 -1.09 7.12 -8.93
CA ARG A 34 -1.94 7.21 -10.14
C ARG A 34 -1.33 6.54 -11.35
N ARG A 35 -0.07 6.86 -11.64
CA ARG A 35 0.61 6.34 -12.84
C ARG A 35 0.93 4.85 -12.73
N GLN A 36 1.19 4.35 -11.53
CA GLN A 36 1.57 2.95 -11.35
C GLN A 36 0.36 2.00 -11.24
N ASN A 37 -0.76 2.47 -10.68
CA ASN A 37 -1.93 1.63 -10.45
C ASN A 37 -3.08 1.91 -11.44
N GLY A 38 -3.04 3.04 -12.17
CA GLY A 38 -4.13 3.51 -13.03
C GLY A 38 -5.18 4.34 -12.26
N HIS A 39 -5.11 4.37 -10.94
CA HIS A 39 -5.96 5.16 -10.05
C HIS A 39 -5.21 5.45 -8.73
N PHE A 40 -5.86 5.84 -7.64
CA PHE A 40 -5.17 5.87 -6.35
C PHE A 40 -4.78 4.45 -5.90
N VAL A 41 -3.80 4.34 -4.99
CA VAL A 41 -3.53 3.07 -4.32
C VAL A 41 -4.28 3.00 -3.00
N ALA A 42 -4.80 1.84 -2.66
CA ALA A 42 -5.32 1.52 -1.33
C ALA A 42 -4.31 0.62 -0.62
N ALA A 43 -3.75 1.05 0.50
CA ALA A 43 -2.75 0.26 1.22
C ALA A 43 -2.99 0.24 2.73
N THR A 44 -2.75 -0.92 3.35
CA THR A 44 -2.58 -1.06 4.80
C THR A 44 -1.08 -1.11 5.14
N SER A 45 -0.71 -1.28 6.41
CA SER A 45 0.67 -1.42 6.87
C SER A 45 0.79 -2.53 7.93
N ALA A 46 1.88 -3.27 7.87
CA ALA A 46 2.32 -4.25 8.87
C ALA A 46 3.77 -3.96 9.28
N LYS A 47 4.21 -4.48 10.43
CA LYS A 47 5.65 -4.52 10.75
C LYS A 47 6.36 -5.52 9.86
N ASP A 48 7.63 -5.27 9.57
CA ASP A 48 8.45 -6.20 8.78
C ASP A 48 8.56 -7.58 9.43
N ALA A 49 8.62 -7.65 10.77
CA ALA A 49 8.66 -8.91 11.52
C ALA A 49 7.33 -9.69 11.46
N ASP A 50 6.24 -9.03 11.08
CA ASP A 50 4.88 -9.56 11.10
C ASP A 50 4.37 -9.90 9.69
N ILE A 51 5.25 -9.97 8.69
CA ILE A 51 4.93 -10.41 7.33
C ILE A 51 5.91 -11.47 6.85
N ASP A 52 5.38 -12.55 6.28
CA ASP A 52 6.15 -13.50 5.49
C ASP A 52 5.78 -13.33 4.02
N ILE A 53 6.78 -13.34 3.13
CA ILE A 53 6.59 -13.19 1.68
C ILE A 53 7.25 -14.38 0.98
N GLU A 54 6.50 -15.05 0.13
CA GLU A 54 6.93 -16.17 -0.70
C GLU A 54 6.97 -15.78 -2.18
N GLY A 55 7.77 -16.48 -2.99
CA GLY A 55 7.91 -16.22 -4.43
C GLY A 55 8.86 -15.06 -4.76
N ALA A 56 9.98 -14.97 -4.04
CA ALA A 56 10.96 -13.89 -4.19
C ALA A 56 11.50 -13.77 -5.64
N GLU A 57 11.57 -14.87 -6.37
CA GLU A 57 11.96 -14.94 -7.78
C GLU A 57 10.99 -14.21 -8.73
N ALA A 58 9.71 -14.12 -8.35
CA ALA A 58 8.67 -13.42 -9.08
C ALA A 58 8.47 -11.98 -8.57
N LEU A 59 9.00 -11.64 -7.39
CA LEU A 59 8.93 -10.30 -6.80
C LEU A 59 10.09 -9.42 -7.29
N THR A 60 9.78 -8.25 -7.83
CA THR A 60 10.76 -7.24 -8.23
C THR A 60 10.60 -5.99 -7.38
N TRP A 61 11.72 -5.43 -6.94
CA TRP A 61 11.79 -4.16 -6.22
C TRP A 61 12.29 -3.05 -7.15
N TYR A 62 11.51 -1.98 -7.24
CA TYR A 62 11.88 -0.76 -7.96
C TYR A 62 12.09 0.38 -6.96
N GLY A 63 13.27 1.00 -6.98
CA GLY A 63 13.56 2.20 -6.19
C GLY A 63 12.74 3.37 -6.74
N ALA A 64 11.64 3.70 -6.09
CA ALA A 64 10.77 4.79 -6.52
C ALA A 64 11.36 6.16 -6.16
N SER A 65 12.24 6.19 -5.16
CA SER A 65 13.08 7.32 -4.78
C SER A 65 14.27 6.79 -3.96
N ASP A 66 15.15 7.70 -3.52
CA ASP A 66 16.26 7.35 -2.62
C ASP A 66 15.80 6.85 -1.25
N VAL A 67 14.55 7.14 -0.86
CA VAL A 67 13.99 6.83 0.47
C VAL A 67 12.97 5.70 0.46
N ALA A 68 12.47 5.28 -0.70
CA ALA A 68 11.45 4.24 -0.77
C ALA A 68 11.52 3.39 -2.04
N ARG A 69 11.10 2.12 -1.88
CA ARG A 69 10.99 1.14 -2.96
C ARG A 69 9.60 0.54 -3.04
N ARG A 70 9.28 0.01 -4.22
CA ARG A 70 7.99 -0.59 -4.53
C ARG A 70 8.17 -2.02 -5.01
N GLY A 71 7.40 -2.94 -4.45
CA GLY A 71 7.45 -4.37 -4.77
C GLY A 71 6.30 -4.75 -5.68
N PHE A 72 6.58 -5.35 -6.84
CA PHE A 72 5.57 -5.80 -7.79
C PHE A 72 5.91 -7.18 -8.37
N CYS A 73 4.89 -7.92 -8.78
CA CYS A 73 5.08 -9.21 -9.44
C CYS A 73 5.52 -8.99 -10.89
N ARG A 74 6.68 -9.53 -11.28
CA ARG A 74 7.21 -9.40 -12.65
C ARG A 74 6.44 -10.19 -13.71
N ILE A 75 5.57 -11.11 -13.28
CA ILE A 75 4.80 -11.98 -14.18
C ILE A 75 3.47 -11.32 -14.56
N CYS A 76 2.70 -10.84 -13.57
CA CYS A 76 1.37 -10.26 -13.80
C CYS A 76 1.31 -8.73 -13.62
N GLY A 77 2.39 -8.09 -13.17
CA GLY A 77 2.45 -6.64 -12.97
C GLY A 77 1.76 -6.14 -11.69
N SER A 78 1.15 -6.99 -10.86
CA SER A 78 0.51 -6.55 -9.62
C SER A 78 1.49 -5.81 -8.72
N LEU A 79 1.19 -4.56 -8.39
CA LEU A 79 1.83 -3.84 -7.30
C LEU A 79 1.36 -4.45 -5.98
N LEU A 80 2.30 -4.78 -5.10
CA LEU A 80 2.02 -5.47 -3.82
C LEU A 80 2.47 -4.65 -2.63
N PHE A 81 3.63 -4.00 -2.74
CA PHE A 81 4.28 -3.41 -1.59
C PHE A 81 4.80 -2.01 -1.86
N TRP A 82 4.75 -1.16 -0.83
CA TRP A 82 5.54 0.05 -0.73
C TRP A 82 6.35 0.00 0.56
N LYS A 83 7.62 0.37 0.51
CA LYS A 83 8.54 0.23 1.63
C LYS A 83 9.43 1.45 1.73
N HIS A 84 9.32 2.18 2.84
CA HIS A 84 10.32 3.17 3.23
C HIS A 84 11.60 2.44 3.66
N ASN A 85 12.76 2.93 3.21
CA ASN A 85 14.04 2.24 3.41
C ASN A 85 14.46 2.21 4.90
N GLU A 86 14.04 3.21 5.69
CA GLU A 86 14.42 3.39 7.11
C GLU A 86 13.38 2.96 8.16
N LEU A 87 12.19 2.52 7.76
CA LEU A 87 11.14 2.15 8.72
C LEU A 87 11.06 0.64 8.86
N ASP A 88 10.70 0.11 10.03
CA ASP A 88 10.42 -1.33 10.24
C ASP A 88 8.98 -1.71 9.89
N GLN A 89 8.41 -1.03 8.88
CA GLN A 89 7.06 -1.28 8.38
C GLN A 89 7.03 -1.37 6.87
N ILE A 90 6.08 -2.15 6.36
CA ILE A 90 5.79 -2.31 4.94
C ILE A 90 4.32 -2.02 4.69
N SER A 91 4.05 -1.21 3.67
CA SER A 91 2.71 -1.00 3.18
C SER A 91 2.34 -2.08 2.18
N ILE A 92 1.13 -2.64 2.31
CA ILE A 92 0.63 -3.76 1.52
C ILE A 92 -0.62 -3.31 0.79
N MET A 93 -0.69 -3.55 -0.52
CA MET A 93 -1.84 -3.16 -1.32
C MET A 93 -3.08 -3.93 -0.86
N ALA A 94 -4.11 -3.21 -0.43
CA ALA A 94 -5.31 -3.78 0.19
C ALA A 94 -6.08 -4.74 -0.76
N GLY A 95 -6.00 -4.49 -2.07
CA GLY A 95 -6.62 -5.34 -3.09
C GLY A 95 -5.96 -6.70 -3.29
N ALA A 96 -4.77 -6.93 -2.71
CA ALA A 96 -4.06 -8.20 -2.82
C ALA A 96 -4.42 -9.22 -1.72
N PHE A 97 -5.20 -8.81 -0.72
CA PHE A 97 -5.65 -9.71 0.36
C PHE A 97 -6.80 -10.62 -0.10
N ASP A 98 -6.81 -11.84 0.41
CA ASP A 98 -7.92 -12.77 0.23
C ASP A 98 -9.20 -12.23 0.87
N ARG A 99 -10.36 -12.64 0.33
CA ARG A 99 -11.66 -12.22 0.85
C ARG A 99 -12.26 -13.31 1.76
N PRO A 100 -12.92 -12.92 2.87
CA PRO A 100 -13.07 -11.55 3.38
C PRO A 100 -11.78 -11.04 4.05
N SER A 101 -11.37 -9.80 3.75
CA SER A 101 -10.13 -9.24 4.27
C SER A 101 -10.27 -8.55 5.63
N GLY A 102 -11.49 -8.14 6.01
CA GLY A 102 -11.73 -7.40 7.26
C GLY A 102 -11.15 -5.98 7.32
N LEU A 103 -10.48 -5.52 6.25
CA LEU A 103 -9.86 -4.20 6.19
C LEU A 103 -10.91 -3.09 6.06
N ALA A 104 -10.68 -1.96 6.73
CA ALA A 104 -11.51 -0.76 6.67
C ALA A 104 -10.68 0.46 6.22
N GLY A 105 -11.32 1.37 5.48
CA GLY A 105 -10.73 2.66 5.10
C GLY A 105 -10.48 3.55 6.32
N GLU A 106 -9.35 4.26 6.31
CA GLU A 106 -8.92 5.18 7.37
C GLU A 106 -8.92 6.63 6.90
N SER A 107 -8.34 6.91 5.73
CA SER A 107 -8.24 8.28 5.19
C SER A 107 -7.76 8.31 3.74
N HIS A 108 -7.89 9.49 3.13
CA HIS A 108 -7.33 9.85 1.83
C HIS A 108 -6.19 10.85 2.01
N ILE A 109 -5.03 10.58 1.39
CA ILE A 109 -3.88 11.47 1.38
C ILE A 109 -3.49 11.88 -0.04
N PHE A 110 -2.87 13.05 -0.18
CA PHE A 110 -2.50 13.67 -1.45
C PHE A 110 -3.70 13.99 -2.34
N VAL A 111 -4.85 14.37 -1.76
CA VAL A 111 -6.05 14.67 -2.55
C VAL A 111 -5.90 15.89 -3.45
N GLY A 112 -4.99 16.82 -3.14
CA GLY A 112 -4.67 17.96 -4.01
C GLY A 112 -4.06 17.55 -5.35
N ASP A 113 -3.51 16.34 -5.43
CA ASP A 113 -3.01 15.73 -6.66
C ASP A 113 -3.97 14.65 -7.17
N LYS A 114 -5.19 14.50 -6.64
CA LYS A 114 -6.11 13.43 -7.10
C LYS A 114 -6.42 13.57 -8.60
N GLY A 115 -6.88 12.47 -9.20
CA GLY A 115 -7.43 12.54 -10.55
C GLY A 115 -8.66 13.43 -10.58
N ASP A 116 -8.78 14.24 -11.63
CA ASP A 116 -9.90 15.15 -11.88
C ASP A 116 -11.17 14.44 -12.37
N TYR A 117 -11.10 13.13 -12.61
CA TYR A 117 -12.16 12.30 -13.18
C TYR A 117 -13.07 11.58 -12.16
N TYR A 118 -13.00 11.91 -10.85
CA TYR A 118 -13.83 11.30 -9.80
C TYR A 118 -13.95 12.16 -8.53
N SER A 119 -14.95 11.87 -7.70
CA SER A 119 -15.18 12.48 -6.38
C SER A 119 -14.87 11.48 -5.25
N ILE A 120 -14.65 12.00 -4.03
CA ILE A 120 -14.45 11.21 -2.80
C ILE A 120 -15.60 11.54 -1.86
N ASP A 121 -16.56 10.61 -1.75
CA ASP A 121 -17.87 10.84 -1.10
C ASP A 121 -18.15 9.85 0.06
N ASP A 122 -17.13 9.16 0.56
CA ASP A 122 -17.26 8.14 1.62
C ASP A 122 -17.21 8.71 3.05
N GLY A 123 -16.98 10.01 3.19
CA GLY A 123 -16.93 10.71 4.48
C GLY A 123 -15.65 10.48 5.29
N LEU A 124 -14.65 9.78 4.75
CA LEU A 124 -13.37 9.60 5.41
C LEU A 124 -12.55 10.90 5.41
N PRO A 125 -11.64 11.10 6.38
CA PRO A 125 -10.73 12.25 6.39
C PRO A 125 -9.94 12.37 5.08
N GLN A 126 -9.83 13.60 4.56
CA GLN A 126 -9.10 13.91 3.33
C GLN A 126 -8.00 14.92 3.64
N PHE A 127 -6.78 14.63 3.19
CA PHE A 127 -5.60 15.48 3.37
C PHE A 127 -5.01 15.90 2.02
N GLU A 128 -4.80 17.20 1.83
CA GLU A 128 -4.21 17.77 0.61
C GLU A 128 -2.84 17.16 0.27
N LYS A 129 -2.05 16.85 1.29
CA LYS A 129 -0.75 16.16 1.24
C LYS A 129 -0.79 14.90 2.12
N SER A 130 0.29 14.54 2.80
CA SER A 130 0.28 13.43 3.77
C SER A 130 -0.45 13.80 5.06
N SER A 131 -1.00 12.80 5.76
CA SER A 131 -1.48 12.94 7.13
C SER A 131 -0.31 12.87 8.13
N PRO A 132 -0.44 13.42 9.35
CA PRO A 132 0.61 13.35 10.38
C PRO A 132 1.04 11.92 10.77
N SER A 133 0.13 10.94 10.63
CA SER A 133 0.37 9.54 11.00
C SER A 133 1.03 8.70 9.91
N VAL A 134 1.19 9.23 8.69
CA VAL A 134 1.68 8.45 7.54
C VAL A 134 2.96 9.08 6.99
N LYS A 135 4.08 8.38 7.19
CA LYS A 135 5.36 8.76 6.58
C LYS A 135 5.39 8.30 5.12
N VAL A 136 5.77 9.20 4.23
CA VAL A 136 5.82 9.00 2.77
C VAL A 136 7.19 9.37 2.21
N ALA A 137 7.44 9.07 0.93
CA ALA A 137 8.66 9.50 0.26
C ALA A 137 8.56 10.97 -0.17
N GLY A 138 9.50 11.82 0.26
CA GLY A 138 9.45 13.27 0.03
C GLY A 138 8.91 14.05 1.23
N GLU A 139 8.89 15.39 1.14
CA GLU A 139 8.73 16.31 2.28
C GLU A 139 7.71 15.83 3.31
N ALA A 140 8.22 15.78 4.55
CA ALA A 140 7.48 15.57 5.76
C ALA A 140 6.23 16.46 5.78
N ALA A 141 5.23 16.00 6.54
CA ALA A 141 4.14 16.85 6.96
C ALA A 141 4.68 18.20 7.47
N GLU A 142 4.58 19.23 6.65
CA GLU A 142 4.43 20.62 7.09
C GLU A 142 2.94 20.96 7.10
#